data_AF-A0A1Q6R035-F1
#
_entry.id   AF-A0A1Q6R035-F1
#
_cell.length_a   1.000
_cell.length_b   1.000
_cell.length_c   1.000
_cell.angle_alpha   90.00
_cell.angle_beta   90.00
_cell.angle_gamma   90.00
#
_symmetry.space_group_name_H-M   'P 1'
#
loop_
_entity.id
_entity.type
_entity.pdbx_description
1 polymer ?
#
loop_
_entity_poly.entity_id
_entity_poly.type
_entity_poly.pdbx_seq_one_letter_code
_entity_poly.pdbx_strand_id
1 'polypeptide(L)'
;MDNLTKLVRDEISRQYRSVRQFAFSVDIPLSTINSALHNGVGGSSFDTVMRICKILGIKAMSDDAALYLTDDTERLLTQYAKLDDYGRHTISSVMQVEYDRCSGEK
;
A
#
# COMPACT_ATOMS: atom_id res chain seq x y z
N MET A 1 -6.16 17.35 6.72
CA MET A 1 -5.09 16.33 6.56
C MET A 1 -5.68 15.17 5.79
N ASP A 2 -5.19 14.95 4.58
CA ASP A 2 -5.73 13.95 3.64
C ASP A 2 -5.47 12.53 4.14
N ASN A 3 -6.39 11.61 3.88
CA ASN A 3 -6.28 10.20 4.30
C ASN A 3 -5.00 9.55 3.77
N LEU A 4 -4.58 9.89 2.55
CA LEU A 4 -3.31 9.43 1.95
C LEU A 4 -2.09 9.89 2.76
N THR A 5 -2.12 11.13 3.28
CA THR A 5 -1.01 11.69 4.06
C THR A 5 -0.85 10.97 5.40
N LYS A 6 -1.96 10.56 6.03
CA LYS A 6 -1.91 9.75 7.25
C LYS A 6 -1.33 8.36 6.96
N LEU A 7 -1.85 7.68 5.94
CA LEU A 7 -1.40 6.35 5.54
C LEU A 7 0.09 6.33 5.21
N VAL A 8 0.59 7.32 4.46
CA VAL A 8 2.02 7.45 4.13
C VAL A 8 2.86 7.65 5.40
N ARG A 9 2.42 8.47 6.36
CA ARG A 9 3.15 8.67 7.64
C ARG A 9 3.21 7.40 8.47
N ASP A 10 2.10 6.68 8.57
CA ASP A 10 2.01 5.46 9.35
C ASP A 10 2.90 4.37 8.73
N GLU A 11 2.91 4.25 7.40
CA GLU A 11 3.72 3.27 6.70
C GLU A 11 5.23 3.58 6.77
N ILE A 12 5.60 4.87 6.67
CA ILE A 12 6.99 5.33 6.91
C ILE A 12 7.43 4.96 8.34
N SER A 13 6.58 5.21 9.32
CA SER A 13 6.89 4.92 10.73
C SER A 13 7.01 3.41 10.97
N ARG A 14 6.14 2.60 10.34
CA ARG A 14 6.13 1.15 10.44
C ARG A 14 7.36 0.49 9.82
N GLN A 15 7.76 0.91 8.62
CA GLN A 15 8.86 0.28 7.87
C GLN A 15 10.23 0.88 8.17
N TYR A 16 10.32 2.20 8.33
CA TYR A 16 11.60 2.93 8.39
C TYR A 16 11.86 3.60 9.75
N ARG A 17 10.94 3.45 10.72
CA ARG A 17 10.98 4.02 12.08
C ARG A 17 10.93 5.56 12.16
N SER A 18 11.38 6.28 11.14
CA SER A 18 11.31 7.73 11.08
C SER A 18 11.31 8.26 9.65
N VAL A 19 10.73 9.45 9.47
CA VAL A 19 10.74 10.19 8.20
C VAL A 19 12.16 10.49 7.72
N ARG A 20 13.08 10.76 8.65
CA ARG A 20 14.50 11.02 8.35
C ARG A 20 15.18 9.79 7.77
N GLN A 21 14.93 8.61 8.34
CA GLN A 21 15.51 7.35 7.88
C GLN A 21 14.90 6.90 6.56
N PHE A 22 13.60 7.13 6.37
CA PHE A 22 12.95 6.97 5.06
C PHE A 22 13.62 7.85 4.01
N ALA A 23 13.72 9.16 4.24
CA ALA A 23 14.36 10.11 3.32
C ALA A 23 15.77 9.67 2.89
N PHE A 24 16.56 9.17 3.85
CA PHE A 24 17.89 8.65 3.59
C PHE A 24 17.88 7.37 2.74
N SER A 25 16.93 6.47 2.97
CA SER A 25 16.81 5.21 2.22
C SER A 25 16.30 5.38 0.78
N VAL A 26 15.54 6.45 0.51
CA VAL A 26 14.90 6.68 -0.80
C VAL A 26 15.63 7.70 -1.67
N ASP A 27 16.73 8.26 -1.18
CA ASP A 27 17.49 9.33 -1.83
C ASP A 27 16.62 10.54 -2.22
N ILE A 28 15.67 10.90 -1.34
CA ILE A 28 14.82 12.09 -1.48
C ILE A 28 15.16 13.06 -0.34
N PRO A 29 15.37 14.36 -0.62
CA PRO A 29 15.65 15.35 0.41
C PRO A 29 14.57 15.36 1.50
N LEU A 30 15.01 15.42 2.76
CA LEU A 30 14.11 15.46 3.92
C LEU A 30 13.15 16.66 3.87
N SER A 31 13.60 17.79 3.34
CA SER A 31 12.77 18.99 3.12
C SER A 31 11.61 18.68 2.17
N THR A 32 11.86 17.99 1.07
CA THR A 32 10.84 17.59 0.09
C THR A 32 9.79 16.68 0.72
N ILE A 33 10.21 15.68 1.51
CA ILE A 33 9.28 14.78 2.20
C ILE A 33 8.48 15.54 3.27
N ASN A 34 9.13 16.40 4.06
CA ASN A 34 8.43 17.19 5.06
C ASN A 34 7.41 18.15 4.44
N SER A 35 7.74 18.80 3.32
CA SER A 35 6.80 19.63 2.57
C SER A 35 5.64 18.80 2.04
N ALA A 36 5.87 17.60 1.49
CA ALA A 36 4.81 16.71 1.03
C ALA A 36 3.90 16.24 2.19
N LEU A 37 4.49 15.91 3.34
CA LEU A 37 3.75 15.46 4.52
C LEU A 37 3.04 16.59 5.28
N HIS A 38 3.43 17.85 5.07
CA HIS A 38 2.83 19.02 5.70
C HIS A 38 1.74 19.64 4.82
N ASN A 39 1.99 19.76 3.52
CA ASN A 39 1.08 20.39 2.56
C ASN A 39 0.04 19.41 1.99
N GLY A 40 0.14 18.14 2.35
CA GLY A 40 -0.68 17.06 1.81
C GLY A 40 0.06 16.37 0.67
N VAL A 41 0.16 15.04 0.75
CA VAL A 41 0.83 14.23 -0.27
C VAL A 41 0.14 14.43 -1.62
N GLY A 42 -1.19 14.60 -1.64
CA GLY A 42 -1.96 14.90 -2.86
C GLY A 42 -1.71 16.28 -3.48
N GLY A 43 -1.10 17.22 -2.74
CA GLY A 43 -0.70 18.53 -3.25
C GLY A 43 0.74 18.57 -3.80
N SER A 44 1.47 17.46 -3.70
CA SER A 44 2.82 17.32 -4.26
C SER A 44 2.76 16.85 -5.71
N SER A 45 3.82 17.09 -6.49
CA SER A 45 3.91 16.60 -7.87
C SER A 45 3.60 15.11 -7.93
N PHE A 46 2.74 14.70 -8.87
CA PHE A 46 2.31 13.33 -9.06
C PHE A 46 3.48 12.32 -9.07
N ASP A 47 4.58 12.65 -9.75
CA ASP A 47 5.78 11.80 -9.82
C ASP A 47 6.40 11.53 -8.43
N THR A 48 6.41 12.54 -7.55
CA THR A 48 6.91 12.40 -6.18
C THR A 48 5.97 11.54 -5.34
N VAL A 49 4.65 11.68 -5.51
CA VAL A 49 3.65 10.86 -4.83
C VAL A 49 3.77 9.40 -5.24
N MET A 50 3.82 9.13 -6.55
CA MET A 50 3.96 7.78 -7.08
C MET A 50 5.28 7.13 -6.65
N ARG A 51 6.37 7.91 -6.62
CA ARG A 51 7.67 7.42 -6.13
C ARG A 51 7.61 7.03 -4.65
N ILE A 52 7.02 7.88 -3.79
CA ILE A 52 6.85 7.58 -2.36
C ILE A 52 5.97 6.35 -2.15
N CYS A 53 4.81 6.27 -2.83
CA CYS A 53 3.90 5.14 -2.73
C CYS A 53 4.57 3.83 -3.17
N LYS A 54 5.29 3.85 -4.29
CA LYS A 54 6.02 2.68 -4.82
C LYS A 54 7.06 2.16 -3.83
N ILE A 55 7.84 3.04 -3.20
CA ILE A 55 8.88 2.62 -2.25
C ILE A 55 8.29 2.12 -0.94
N LEU A 56 7.17 2.69 -0.50
CA LEU A 56 6.45 2.21 0.68
C LEU A 56 5.67 0.91 0.41
N GLY A 57 5.66 0.39 -0.81
CA GLY A 57 4.84 -0.76 -1.18
C GLY A 57 3.34 -0.46 -1.10
N ILE A 58 2.97 0.82 -1.00
CA ILE A 58 1.60 1.29 -1.17
C ILE A 58 1.34 1.13 -2.67
N LYS A 59 0.67 0.03 -3.03
CA LYS A 59 0.05 -0.08 -4.36
C LYS A 59 -0.99 1.04 -4.44
N ALA A 60 -0.57 2.22 -4.90
CA ALA A 60 -1.44 3.13 -5.60
C ALA A 60 -1.94 2.34 -6.79
N MET A 61 -3.10 1.70 -6.61
CA MET A 61 -3.69 0.87 -7.63
C MET A 61 -3.93 1.80 -8.81
N SER A 62 -3.16 1.59 -9.88
CA SER A 62 -3.48 2.14 -11.19
C SER A 62 -4.97 1.88 -11.45
N ASP A 63 -5.67 2.90 -11.93
CA ASP A 63 -7.13 3.08 -11.98
C ASP A 63 -7.99 1.81 -12.22
N ASP A 64 -7.49 0.81 -12.93
CA ASP A 64 -8.24 -0.40 -13.28
C ASP A 64 -8.61 -1.29 -12.07
N ALA A 65 -7.84 -1.28 -10.98
CA ALA A 65 -8.17 -2.07 -9.78
C ALA A 65 -8.94 -1.27 -8.70
N ALA A 66 -8.97 0.06 -8.80
CA ALA A 66 -9.83 0.89 -7.96
C ALA A 66 -11.32 0.62 -8.22
N LEU A 67 -11.65 0.13 -9.43
CA LEU A 67 -13.01 -0.27 -9.81
C LEU A 67 -13.52 -1.54 -9.11
N TYR A 68 -12.65 -2.33 -8.48
CA TYR A 68 -13.02 -3.55 -7.76
C TYR A 68 -12.93 -3.43 -6.23
N LEU A 69 -12.54 -2.26 -5.70
CA LEU A 69 -12.55 -1.99 -4.27
C LEU A 69 -13.99 -1.74 -3.78
N THR A 70 -14.79 -2.80 -3.74
CA THR A 70 -16.06 -2.79 -2.99
C THR A 70 -15.77 -2.97 -1.50
N ASP A 71 -16.68 -2.52 -0.63
CA ASP A 71 -16.59 -2.71 0.84
C ASP A 71 -16.25 -4.16 1.25
N ASP A 72 -16.70 -5.13 0.43
CA ASP A 72 -16.40 -6.55 0.63
C ASP A 72 -14.93 -6.91 0.38
N THR A 73 -14.30 -6.34 -0.65
CA THR A 73 -12.88 -6.59 -0.93
C THR A 73 -11.97 -5.96 0.12
N GLU A 74 -12.30 -4.77 0.62
CA GLU A 74 -11.57 -4.14 1.73
C GLU A 74 -11.67 -4.97 3.00
N ARG A 75 -12.87 -5.50 3.30
CA ARG A 75 -13.09 -6.39 4.44
C ARG A 75 -12.28 -7.67 4.33
N LEU A 76 -12.24 -8.30 3.16
CA LEU A 76 -11.46 -9.51 2.90
C LEU A 76 -9.96 -9.28 3.09
N LEU A 77 -9.42 -8.18 2.54
CA LEU A 77 -8.01 -7.82 2.71
C LEU A 77 -7.66 -7.54 4.17
N THR A 78 -8.54 -6.85 4.91
CA THR A 78 -8.35 -6.55 6.33
C THR A 78 -8.36 -7.81 7.18
N GLN A 79 -9.24 -8.77 6.90
CA GLN A 79 -9.27 -10.06 7.57
C GLN A 79 -8.02 -10.89 7.27
N TYR A 80 -7.62 -10.94 5.99
CA TYR A 80 -6.42 -11.67 5.56
C TYR A 80 -5.14 -11.15 6.25
N ALA A 81 -5.01 -9.83 6.41
CA ALA A 81 -3.87 -9.21 7.09
C ALA A 81 -3.74 -9.61 8.57
N LYS A 82 -4.84 -10.02 9.22
CA LYS A 82 -4.85 -10.44 10.64
C LYS A 82 -4.54 -11.93 10.86
N LEU A 83 -4.47 -12.73 9.79
CA LEU A 83 -4.17 -14.16 9.89
C LEU A 83 -2.70 -14.39 10.28
N ASP A 84 -2.42 -15.56 10.85
CA ASP A 84 -1.05 -16.07 11.02
C ASP A 84 -0.56 -16.77 9.73
N ASP A 85 0.67 -17.29 9.75
CA ASP A 85 1.25 -17.94 8.57
C ASP A 85 0.44 -19.16 8.10
N TYR A 86 -0.09 -19.94 9.04
CA TYR A 86 -0.93 -21.10 8.73
C TYR A 86 -2.27 -20.70 8.10
N GLY A 87 -2.94 -19.67 8.66
CA GLY A 87 -4.17 -19.13 8.11
C GLY A 87 -3.98 -18.54 6.71
N ARG A 88 -2.89 -17.78 6.50
CA ARG A 88 -2.55 -17.26 5.17
C ARG A 88 -2.30 -18.38 4.16
N HIS A 89 -1.55 -19.41 4.54
CA HIS A 89 -1.27 -20.54 3.66
C HIS A 89 -2.56 -21.29 3.25
N THR A 90 -3.46 -21.50 4.20
CA THR A 90 -4.75 -22.16 3.95
C THR A 90 -5.60 -21.36 2.96
N ILE A 91 -5.76 -20.05 3.19
CA ILE A 91 -6.54 -19.18 2.31
C ILE A 91 -5.90 -19.08 0.92
N SER A 92 -4.57 -18.97 0.84
CA SER A 92 -3.86 -18.95 -0.45
C SER A 92 -4.08 -20.23 -1.24
N SER A 93 -4.12 -21.38 -0.57
CA SER A 93 -4.34 -22.68 -1.22
C SER A 93 -5.76 -22.79 -1.79
N VAL A 94 -6.77 -22.39 -1.00
CA VAL A 94 -8.17 -22.37 -1.44
C VAL A 94 -8.37 -21.37 -2.59
N MET A 95 -7.79 -20.18 -2.47
CA MET A 95 -7.85 -19.15 -3.51
C MET A 95 -7.26 -19.66 -4.82
N GLN A 96 -6.12 -20.35 -4.78
CA GLN A 96 -5.49 -20.89 -5.98
C GLN A 96 -6.35 -21.97 -6.64
N VAL A 97 -6.91 -22.90 -5.85
CA VAL A 97 -7.81 -23.95 -6.36
C VAL A 97 -9.02 -23.35 -7.07
N GLU A 98 -9.64 -22.33 -6.47
CA GLU A 98 -10.79 -21.65 -7.05
C GLU A 98 -10.42 -20.81 -8.28
N TYR A 99 -9.25 -20.18 -8.26
CA TYR A 99 -8.70 -19.46 -9.41
C TYR A 99 -8.53 -20.40 -10.60
N ASP A 100 -7.81 -21.52 -10.42
CA ASP A 100 -7.55 -22.52 -11.46
C ASP A 100 -8.86 -23.11 -12.01
N ARG A 101 -9.84 -23.36 -11.12
CA ARG A 101 -11.19 -23.82 -11.50
C ARG A 101 -11.92 -22.84 -12.42
N CYS A 102 -11.76 -21.54 -12.17
CA CYS A 102 -12.46 -20.49 -12.90
C CYS A 102 -11.71 -20.01 -14.15
N SER A 103 -10.36 -20.04 -14.14
CA SER A 103 -9.51 -19.69 -15.28
C SER A 103 -9.41 -20.81 -16.31
N GLY A 104 -9.74 -22.05 -15.93
CA GLY A 104 -9.64 -23.22 -16.81
C GLY A 104 -8.20 -23.70 -17.00
N GLU A 105 -7.25 -23.18 -16.22
CA GLU A 105 -5.87 -23.65 -16.18
C GLU A 105 -5.83 -24.95 -15.36
N LYS A 106 -5.84 -26.09 -16.05
CA LYS A 106 -5.56 -27.42 -15.48
C LYS A 106 -4.41 -28.08 -16.22
#